data_AF-A0A0G1M4N0-F1
#
_entry.id   AF-A0A0G1M4N0-F1
#
_cell.length_a   1.000
_cell.length_b   1.000
_cell.length_c   1.000
_cell.angle_alpha   90.00
_cell.angle_beta   90.00
_cell.angle_gamma   90.00
#
_symmetry.space_group_name_H-M   'P 1'
#
loop_
_entity.id
_entity.type
_entity.pdbx_description
1 polymer ?
#
loop_
_entity_poly.entity_id
_entity_poly.type
_entity_poly.pdbx_seq_one_letter_code
_entity_poly.pdbx_strand_id
1 'polypeptide(L)'
;MAADSNLKSARRPVRAPDSFLEALQELGKGVISEAKIQITGDLQPNQPVSLESLHKTEVRFNNRFQEERLLYLRSETETKQQIASLLQEIQVLAKSTGLMAHEVQVATMQAVVNPGAYHRSFFGQLRTFIKTIRAKVEQSRHWLATHSQRASKRSYYWGQVGASGSKYLLSSERYMVTSTG
;
A
#
# COMPACT_ATOMS: atom_id res chain seq x y z
N MET A 1 -31.61 42.00 29.35
CA MET A 1 -32.38 41.12 30.25
C MET A 1 -32.34 39.72 29.67
N ALA A 2 -32.00 38.76 30.52
CA ALA A 2 -31.78 37.35 30.24
C ALA A 2 -33.03 36.62 29.72
N ALA A 3 -32.84 35.55 28.93
CA ALA A 3 -33.02 34.18 29.42
C ALA A 3 -32.82 33.12 28.30
N ASP A 4 -32.09 32.08 28.68
CA ASP A 4 -31.95 30.75 28.08
C ASP A 4 -33.24 30.11 27.55
N SER A 5 -33.12 29.31 26.47
CA SER A 5 -33.26 27.84 26.59
C SER A 5 -33.14 27.12 25.23
N ASN A 6 -31.94 26.60 25.02
CA ASN A 6 -31.61 25.26 24.52
C ASN A 6 -32.79 24.27 24.32
N LEU A 7 -33.02 23.84 23.07
CA LEU A 7 -33.60 22.52 22.79
C LEU A 7 -32.74 21.77 21.75
N LYS A 8 -31.97 20.85 22.30
CA LYS A 8 -31.09 19.87 21.65
C LYS A 8 -31.80 19.11 20.54
N SER A 9 -31.12 19.00 19.39
CA SER A 9 -31.34 17.99 18.37
C SER A 9 -31.21 16.59 18.99
N ALA A 10 -32.34 15.94 19.25
CA ALA A 10 -32.37 14.53 19.60
C ALA A 10 -32.32 13.70 18.30
N ARG A 11 -31.10 13.38 17.84
CA ARG A 11 -30.91 12.31 16.85
C ARG A 11 -31.30 10.99 17.51
N ARG A 12 -32.46 10.45 17.15
CA ARG A 12 -32.87 9.10 17.55
C ARG A 12 -31.83 8.09 17.03
N PRO A 13 -31.46 7.07 17.81
CA PRO A 13 -30.58 6.03 17.32
C PRO A 13 -31.30 5.25 16.21
N VAL A 14 -30.67 5.14 15.05
CA VAL A 14 -31.16 4.32 13.93
C VAL A 14 -31.05 2.87 14.37
N ARG A 15 -32.21 2.24 14.64
CA ARG A 15 -32.33 0.82 14.91
C ARG A 15 -32.01 0.07 13.61
N ALA A 16 -31.17 -0.98 13.69
CA ALA A 16 -30.95 -1.84 12.53
C ALA A 16 -32.25 -2.62 12.23
N PRO A 17 -32.68 -2.71 10.95
CA PRO A 17 -33.91 -3.42 10.60
C PRO A 17 -33.75 -4.92 10.84
N ASP A 18 -34.72 -5.52 11.54
CA ASP A 18 -34.67 -6.93 11.94
C ASP A 18 -35.04 -7.87 10.78
N SER A 19 -35.49 -7.33 9.64
CA SER A 19 -35.86 -8.09 8.44
C SER A 19 -35.52 -7.34 7.14
N PHE A 20 -35.05 -8.09 6.14
CA PHE A 20 -34.74 -7.58 4.80
C PHE A 20 -35.90 -6.83 4.13
N LEU A 21 -37.15 -7.23 4.43
CA LEU A 21 -38.34 -6.56 3.90
C LEU A 21 -38.59 -5.20 4.56
N GLU A 22 -38.20 -5.03 5.82
CA GLU A 22 -38.26 -3.74 6.53
C GLU A 22 -37.20 -2.79 5.97
N ALA A 23 -36.00 -3.31 5.69
CA ALA A 23 -34.94 -2.55 5.02
C ALA A 23 -35.36 -2.07 3.62
N LEU A 24 -36.05 -2.90 2.85
CA LEU A 24 -36.59 -2.51 1.54
C LEU A 24 -37.72 -1.47 1.65
N GLN A 25 -38.56 -1.57 2.67
CA GLN A 25 -39.64 -0.60 2.91
C GLN A 25 -39.09 0.76 3.36
N GLU A 26 -38.03 0.78 4.15
CA GLU A 26 -37.37 2.01 4.62
C GLU A 26 -36.55 2.68 3.51
N LEU A 27 -35.88 1.90 2.66
CA LEU A 27 -35.22 2.39 1.45
C LEU A 27 -36.22 3.01 0.45
N GLY A 28 -37.41 2.41 0.33
CA GLY A 28 -38.48 2.95 -0.51
C GLY A 28 -39.03 4.29 0.00
N LYS A 29 -39.07 4.51 1.32
CA LYS A 29 -39.61 5.76 1.90
C LYS A 29 -38.67 6.96 1.73
N GLY A 30 -37.36 6.74 1.72
CA GLY A 30 -36.36 7.82 1.53
C GLY A 30 -36.22 8.32 0.10
N VAL A 31 -36.55 7.49 -0.91
CA VAL A 31 -36.38 7.82 -2.33
C VAL A 31 -37.60 8.55 -2.91
N ILE A 32 -38.79 8.40 -2.30
CA ILE A 32 -40.05 8.92 -2.85
C ILE A 32 -40.27 10.42 -2.55
N SER A 33 -39.64 10.99 -1.52
CA SER A 33 -39.93 12.37 -1.09
C SER A 33 -39.19 13.49 -1.86
N GLU A 34 -38.09 13.21 -2.56
CA GLU A 34 -37.32 14.27 -3.25
C GLU A 34 -37.28 14.16 -4.79
N ALA A 35 -37.97 13.17 -5.37
CA ALA A 35 -38.11 13.07 -6.82
C ALA A 35 -39.55 12.72 -7.21
N LYS A 36 -40.46 13.69 -7.08
CA LYS A 36 -41.72 13.67 -7.86
C LYS A 36 -41.40 14.02 -9.32
N ILE A 37 -40.76 13.09 -10.01
CA ILE A 37 -40.82 12.99 -11.46
C ILE A 37 -41.64 11.73 -11.72
N GLN A 38 -42.89 11.92 -12.13
CA GLN A 38 -43.77 10.83 -12.54
C GLN A 38 -43.15 10.13 -13.75
N ILE A 39 -42.49 8.99 -13.52
CA ILE A 39 -42.16 8.01 -14.56
C ILE A 39 -42.47 6.62 -13.99
N THR A 40 -43.73 6.39 -13.67
CA THR A 40 -44.28 5.06 -13.42
C THR A 40 -45.60 4.98 -14.15
N GLY A 41 -45.54 4.46 -15.37
CA GLY A 41 -46.69 4.19 -16.23
C GLY A 41 -46.19 3.49 -17.47
N ASP A 42 -46.69 2.29 -17.73
CA ASP A 42 -46.45 1.56 -18.98
C ASP A 42 -46.81 2.46 -20.17
N LEU A 43 -45.90 2.56 -21.15
CA LEU A 43 -46.12 3.35 -22.36
C LEU A 43 -47.27 2.75 -23.17
N GLN A 44 -48.42 3.41 -23.16
CA GLN A 44 -49.51 3.11 -24.08
C GLN A 44 -49.11 3.55 -25.50
N PRO A 45 -49.41 2.78 -26.56
CA PRO A 45 -49.14 3.19 -27.93
C PRO A 45 -49.79 4.54 -28.25
N ASN A 46 -49.06 5.46 -28.91
CA ASN A 46 -49.48 6.79 -29.36
C ASN A 46 -49.61 7.93 -28.32
N GLN A 47 -49.02 7.82 -27.13
CA GLN A 47 -48.92 8.97 -26.21
C GLN A 47 -47.79 9.94 -26.64
N PRO A 48 -48.02 11.25 -26.76
CA PRO A 48 -46.97 12.20 -27.12
C PRO A 48 -45.98 12.34 -25.96
N VAL A 49 -44.75 11.87 -26.18
CA VAL A 49 -43.66 12.05 -25.24
C VAL A 49 -43.20 13.50 -25.29
N SER A 50 -43.18 14.18 -24.14
CA SER A 50 -42.71 15.57 -24.06
C SER A 50 -41.21 15.64 -24.38
N LEU A 51 -40.84 16.39 -25.43
CA LEU A 51 -39.45 16.56 -25.85
C LEU A 51 -38.58 17.18 -24.74
N GLU A 52 -39.16 18.04 -23.91
CA GLU A 52 -38.47 18.64 -22.77
C GLU A 52 -38.11 17.63 -21.67
N SER A 53 -38.96 16.64 -21.42
CA SER A 53 -38.65 15.62 -20.40
C SER A 53 -37.54 14.69 -20.86
N LEU A 54 -37.51 14.32 -22.16
CA LEU A 54 -36.42 13.56 -22.76
C LEU A 54 -35.09 14.32 -22.75
N HIS A 55 -35.08 15.60 -23.12
CA HIS A 55 -33.89 16.44 -23.04
C HIS A 55 -33.37 16.56 -21.61
N LYS A 56 -34.27 16.72 -20.63
CA LYS A 56 -33.89 16.80 -19.21
C LYS A 56 -33.31 15.48 -18.68
N THR A 57 -33.82 14.33 -19.13
CA THR A 57 -33.24 13.02 -18.78
C THR A 57 -31.89 12.78 -19.46
N GLU A 58 -31.74 13.20 -20.72
CA GLU A 58 -30.49 13.08 -21.48
C GLU A 58 -29.37 13.91 -20.84
N VAL A 59 -29.65 15.16 -20.47
CA VAL A 59 -28.67 16.03 -19.79
C VAL A 59 -28.26 15.45 -18.44
N ARG A 60 -29.19 14.88 -17.68
CA ARG A 60 -28.87 14.23 -16.39
C ARG A 60 -28.01 12.98 -16.56
N PHE A 61 -28.30 12.15 -17.56
CA PHE A 61 -27.53 10.95 -17.86
C PHE A 61 -26.12 11.31 -18.31
N ASN A 62 -26.00 12.27 -19.24
CA ASN A 62 -24.71 12.73 -19.74
C ASN A 62 -23.87 13.36 -18.63
N ASN A 63 -24.46 14.16 -17.73
CA ASN A 63 -23.75 14.71 -16.57
C ASN A 63 -23.19 13.62 -15.63
N ARG A 64 -23.99 12.60 -15.30
CA ARG A 64 -23.52 11.45 -14.49
C ARG A 64 -22.39 10.70 -15.18
N PHE A 65 -22.52 10.45 -16.48
CA PHE A 65 -21.49 9.77 -17.26
C PHE A 65 -20.16 10.55 -17.30
N GLN A 66 -20.22 11.88 -17.42
CA GLN A 66 -19.04 12.73 -17.34
C GLN A 66 -18.41 12.70 -15.95
N GLU A 67 -19.21 12.78 -14.88
CA GLU A 67 -18.73 12.68 -13.49
C GLU A 67 -18.04 11.34 -13.22
N GLU A 68 -18.65 10.22 -13.61
CA GLU A 68 -18.06 8.88 -13.47
C GLU A 68 -16.74 8.75 -14.24
N ARG A 69 -16.69 9.28 -15.47
CA ARG A 69 -15.46 9.29 -16.29
C ARG A 69 -14.35 10.11 -15.64
N LEU A 70 -14.67 11.27 -15.07
CA LEU A 70 -13.68 12.11 -14.37
C LEU A 70 -13.14 11.43 -13.12
N LEU A 71 -14.00 10.76 -12.34
CA LEU A 71 -13.58 9.98 -11.18
C LEU A 71 -12.67 8.80 -11.59
N TYR A 72 -13.01 8.10 -12.66
CA TYR A 72 -12.19 7.03 -13.22
C TYR A 72 -10.81 7.53 -13.65
N LEU A 73 -10.75 8.60 -14.45
CA LEU A 73 -9.49 9.21 -14.90
C LEU A 73 -8.63 9.67 -13.72
N ARG A 74 -9.24 10.28 -12.68
CA ARG A 74 -8.51 10.65 -11.46
C ARG A 74 -7.90 9.41 -10.80
N SER A 75 -8.68 8.36 -10.57
CA SER A 75 -8.17 7.13 -9.95
C SER A 75 -7.05 6.46 -10.76
N GLU A 76 -7.12 6.55 -12.10
CA GLU A 76 -6.10 6.01 -13.00
C GLU A 76 -4.80 6.82 -12.89
N THR A 77 -4.90 8.16 -12.84
CA THR A 77 -3.73 9.04 -12.65
C THR A 77 -3.07 8.84 -11.29
N GLU A 78 -3.85 8.70 -10.22
CA GLU A 78 -3.35 8.39 -8.87
C GLU A 78 -2.62 7.04 -8.85
N THR A 79 -3.17 6.03 -9.52
CA THR A 79 -2.56 4.70 -9.62
C THR A 79 -1.24 4.74 -10.38
N LYS A 80 -1.19 5.50 -11.49
CA LYS A 80 0.04 5.74 -12.26
C LYS A 80 1.14 6.38 -11.39
N GLN A 81 0.79 7.41 -10.62
CA GLN A 81 1.72 8.09 -9.72
C GLN A 81 2.25 7.16 -8.62
N GLN A 82 1.38 6.34 -8.03
CA GLN A 82 1.78 5.36 -7.01
C GLN A 82 2.75 4.31 -7.57
N ILE A 83 2.48 3.80 -8.77
CA ILE A 83 3.37 2.85 -9.44
C ILE A 83 4.72 3.49 -9.77
N ALA A 84 4.74 4.72 -10.28
CA ALA A 84 5.99 5.44 -10.55
C ALA A 84 6.84 5.60 -9.29
N SER A 85 6.23 5.94 -8.15
CA SER A 85 6.90 6.02 -6.85
C SER A 85 7.48 4.66 -6.42
N LEU A 86 6.70 3.58 -6.54
CA LEU A 86 7.18 2.22 -6.23
C LEU A 86 8.37 1.81 -7.09
N LEU A 87 8.35 2.13 -8.39
CA LEU A 87 9.45 1.84 -9.31
C LEU A 87 10.73 2.58 -8.92
N GLN A 88 10.62 3.86 -8.54
CA GLN A 88 11.77 4.63 -8.05
C GLN A 88 12.38 4.02 -6.79
N GLU A 89 11.55 3.62 -5.82
CA GLU A 89 12.04 2.96 -4.60
C GLU A 89 12.74 1.63 -4.90
N ILE A 90 12.17 0.82 -5.80
CA ILE A 90 12.76 -0.44 -6.25
C ILE A 90 14.13 -0.19 -6.88
N GLN A 91 14.26 0.85 -7.73
CA GLN A 91 15.53 1.20 -8.36
C GLN A 91 16.59 1.62 -7.33
N VAL A 92 16.23 2.44 -6.34
CA VAL A 92 17.14 2.86 -5.26
C VAL A 92 17.61 1.65 -4.44
N LEU A 93 16.68 0.74 -4.10
CA LEU A 93 17.00 -0.47 -3.37
C LEU A 93 17.92 -1.38 -4.18
N ALA A 94 17.67 -1.59 -5.48
CA ALA A 94 18.50 -2.44 -6.32
C ALA A 94 19.91 -1.88 -6.53
N LYS A 95 20.06 -0.55 -6.71
CA LYS A 95 21.38 0.11 -6.77
C LYS A 95 22.22 -0.18 -5.53
N SER A 96 21.59 -0.24 -4.35
CA SER A 96 22.29 -0.56 -3.11
C SER A 96 22.75 -2.03 -3.00
N THR A 97 22.27 -2.92 -3.86
CA THR A 97 22.58 -4.37 -3.82
C THR A 97 23.71 -4.77 -4.80
N GLY A 98 24.30 -3.81 -5.54
CA GLY A 98 25.52 -4.00 -6.36
C GLY A 98 25.35 -4.85 -7.62
N LEU A 99 24.90 -6.10 -7.49
CA LEU A 99 24.76 -7.06 -8.59
C LEU A 99 23.36 -7.04 -9.23
N MET A 100 22.34 -6.62 -8.49
CA MET A 100 20.93 -6.64 -8.94
C MET A 100 20.49 -5.34 -9.65
N ALA A 101 21.38 -4.35 -9.74
CA ALA A 101 21.04 -2.99 -10.16
C ALA A 101 20.67 -2.89 -11.64
N HIS A 102 21.37 -3.62 -12.52
CA HIS A 102 21.18 -3.51 -13.98
C HIS A 102 19.85 -4.13 -14.44
N GLU A 103 19.55 -5.35 -14.01
CA GLU A 103 18.31 -6.07 -14.39
C GLU A 103 17.06 -5.36 -13.85
N VAL A 104 17.13 -4.87 -12.61
CA VAL A 104 16.03 -4.08 -12.03
C VAL A 104 15.89 -2.74 -12.75
N GLN A 105 16.98 -2.09 -13.14
CA GLN A 105 16.92 -0.85 -13.91
C GLN A 105 16.21 -1.07 -15.26
N VAL A 106 16.55 -2.12 -16.00
CA VAL A 106 15.86 -2.45 -17.26
C VAL A 106 14.38 -2.74 -17.02
N ALA A 107 14.03 -3.52 -16.01
CA ALA A 107 12.64 -3.84 -15.68
C ALA A 107 11.82 -2.61 -15.23
N THR A 108 12.43 -1.67 -14.48
CA THR A 108 11.76 -0.43 -14.05
C THR A 108 11.58 0.59 -15.17
N MET A 109 12.42 0.54 -16.21
CA MET A 109 12.31 1.44 -17.37
C MET A 109 11.24 0.99 -18.38
N GLN A 110 10.82 -0.27 -18.33
CA GLN A 110 9.69 -0.76 -19.12
C GLN A 110 8.38 -0.22 -18.51
N ALA A 111 7.86 0.85 -19.11
CA ALA A 111 6.63 1.49 -18.66
C ALA A 111 5.44 0.51 -18.73
N VAL A 112 4.68 0.38 -17.64
CA VAL A 112 3.43 -0.38 -17.63
C VAL A 112 2.40 0.39 -18.45
N VAL A 113 2.11 -0.11 -19.66
CA VAL A 113 1.25 0.53 -20.66
C VAL A 113 -0.19 0.71 -20.16
N ASN A 114 -0.69 -0.20 -19.30
CA ASN A 114 -2.01 -0.11 -18.66
C ASN A 114 -1.96 -0.56 -17.19
N PRO A 115 -1.70 0.36 -16.25
CA PRO A 115 -1.54 0.02 -14.85
C PRO A 115 -2.88 -0.30 -14.17
N GLY A 116 -3.17 -1.59 -14.04
CA GLY A 116 -4.26 -2.10 -13.20
C GLY A 116 -3.86 -2.32 -11.73
N ALA A 117 -4.86 -2.58 -10.86
CA ALA A 117 -4.67 -2.86 -9.43
C ALA A 117 -3.68 -4.02 -9.15
N TYR A 118 -3.59 -4.99 -10.05
CA TYR A 118 -2.61 -6.08 -10.00
C TYR A 118 -1.16 -5.57 -9.99
N HIS A 119 -0.83 -4.63 -10.88
CA HIS A 119 0.53 -4.10 -11.01
C HIS A 119 0.97 -3.41 -9.71
N ARG A 120 0.07 -2.67 -9.07
CA ARG A 120 0.34 -2.05 -7.76
C ARG A 120 0.69 -3.11 -6.70
N SER A 121 -0.09 -4.19 -6.61
CA SER A 121 0.16 -5.27 -5.66
C SER A 121 1.49 -5.98 -5.96
N PHE A 122 1.73 -6.31 -7.22
CA PHE A 122 2.95 -6.95 -7.69
C PHE A 122 4.21 -6.13 -7.34
N PHE A 123 4.22 -4.83 -7.68
CA PHE A 123 5.35 -3.96 -7.34
C PHE A 123 5.51 -3.78 -5.82
N GLY A 124 4.41 -3.75 -5.06
CA GLY A 124 4.45 -3.75 -3.61
C GLY A 124 5.12 -5.00 -3.02
N GLN A 125 4.79 -6.17 -3.56
CA GLN A 125 5.40 -7.45 -3.16
C GLN A 125 6.88 -7.49 -3.56
N LEU A 126 7.21 -7.08 -4.79
CA LEU A 126 8.59 -7.02 -5.29
C LEU A 126 9.46 -6.10 -4.43
N ARG A 127 8.95 -4.93 -4.05
CA ARG A 127 9.62 -4.01 -3.12
C ARG A 127 9.93 -4.69 -1.78
N THR A 128 8.95 -5.38 -1.20
CA THR A 128 9.11 -6.08 0.08
C THR A 128 10.14 -7.20 0.00
N PHE A 129 10.12 -7.94 -1.11
CA PHE A 129 11.09 -8.99 -1.40
C PHE A 129 12.52 -8.43 -1.49
N ILE A 130 12.73 -7.37 -2.25
CA ILE A 130 14.04 -6.72 -2.40
C ILE A 130 14.55 -6.18 -1.05
N LYS A 131 13.69 -5.54 -0.25
CA LYS A 131 14.05 -5.08 1.11
C LYS A 131 14.54 -6.23 1.99
N THR A 132 13.86 -7.37 1.91
CA THR A 132 14.21 -8.57 2.70
C THR A 132 15.56 -9.14 2.27
N ILE A 133 15.82 -9.22 0.97
CA ILE A 133 17.13 -9.65 0.45
C ILE A 133 18.23 -8.74 0.95
N ARG A 134 18.05 -7.41 0.86
CA ARG A 134 19.05 -6.46 1.35
C ARG A 134 19.37 -6.65 2.83
N ALA A 135 18.34 -6.81 3.68
CA ALA A 135 18.54 -7.06 5.10
C ALA A 135 19.35 -8.34 5.34
N LYS A 136 19.05 -9.43 4.61
CA LYS A 136 19.79 -10.69 4.71
C LYS A 136 21.24 -10.54 4.25
N VAL A 137 21.49 -9.83 3.14
CA VAL A 137 22.85 -9.59 2.64
C VAL A 137 23.69 -8.84 3.67
N GLU A 138 23.16 -7.78 4.27
CA GLU A 138 23.87 -7.02 5.32
C GLU A 138 24.15 -7.87 6.57
N GLN A 139 23.17 -8.68 7.00
CA GLN A 139 23.37 -9.62 8.11
C GLN A 139 24.48 -10.65 7.79
N SER A 140 24.49 -11.21 6.58
CA SER A 140 25.54 -12.13 6.13
C SER A 140 26.90 -11.45 6.08
N ARG A 141 26.99 -10.19 5.61
CA ARG A 141 28.23 -9.41 5.63
C ARG A 141 28.75 -9.20 7.05
N HIS A 142 27.88 -8.83 7.98
CA HIS A 142 28.26 -8.65 9.38
C HIS A 142 28.72 -9.95 10.04
N TRP A 143 28.00 -11.05 9.78
CA TRP A 143 28.38 -12.37 10.25
C TRP A 143 29.74 -12.82 9.67
N LEU A 144 29.97 -12.63 8.37
CA LEU A 144 31.27 -12.93 7.75
C LEU A 144 32.39 -12.05 8.29
N ALA A 145 32.14 -10.76 8.54
CA ALA A 145 33.13 -9.84 9.11
C ALA A 145 33.51 -10.27 10.54
N THR A 146 32.52 -10.57 11.39
CA THR A 146 32.77 -11.04 12.76
C THR A 146 33.46 -12.41 12.78
N HIS A 147 33.06 -13.32 11.90
CA HIS A 147 33.70 -14.63 11.76
C HIS A 147 35.16 -14.52 11.29
N SER A 148 35.43 -13.76 10.23
CA SER A 148 36.78 -13.53 9.73
C SER A 148 37.68 -12.80 10.74
N GLN A 149 37.14 -11.82 11.47
CA GLN A 149 37.86 -11.12 12.55
C GLN A 149 38.24 -12.07 13.69
N ARG A 150 37.36 -13.01 14.06
CA ARG A 150 37.67 -14.04 15.06
C ARG A 150 38.73 -15.02 14.53
N ALA A 151 38.61 -15.44 13.28
CA ALA A 151 39.57 -16.33 12.64
C ALA A 151 40.97 -15.70 12.54
N SER A 152 41.07 -14.41 12.19
CA SER A 152 42.36 -13.70 12.11
C SER A 152 43.01 -13.53 13.49
N LYS A 153 42.24 -13.14 14.52
CA LYS A 153 42.73 -13.07 15.91
C LYS A 153 43.22 -14.43 16.41
N ARG A 154 42.49 -15.51 16.09
CA ARG A 154 42.89 -16.88 16.43
C ARG A 154 44.18 -17.28 15.71
N SER A 155 44.27 -17.02 14.41
CA SER A 155 45.47 -17.30 13.61
C SER A 155 46.70 -16.57 14.15
N TYR A 156 46.56 -15.27 14.45
CA TYR A 156 47.63 -14.46 15.06
C TYR A 156 48.04 -15.01 16.43
N TYR A 157 47.08 -15.35 17.29
CA TYR A 157 47.35 -15.94 18.60
C TYR A 157 48.17 -17.23 18.48
N TRP A 158 47.76 -18.18 17.63
CA TRP A 158 48.49 -19.43 17.45
C TRP A 158 49.85 -19.24 16.75
N GLY A 159 49.98 -18.26 15.86
CA GLY A 159 51.28 -17.88 15.30
C GLY A 159 52.26 -17.39 16.36
N GLN A 160 51.80 -16.56 17.31
CA GLN A 160 52.61 -16.11 18.44
C GLN A 160 52.96 -17.24 19.41
N VAL A 161 52.03 -18.16 19.67
CA VAL A 161 52.30 -19.39 20.45
C VAL A 161 53.36 -20.24 19.75
N GLY A 162 53.30 -20.40 18.43
CA GLY A 162 54.31 -21.11 17.66
C GLY A 162 55.70 -20.46 17.74
N ALA A 163 55.77 -19.13 17.72
CA ALA A 163 57.04 -18.39 17.75
C ALA A 163 57.68 -18.32 19.15
N SER A 164 56.87 -18.07 20.19
CA SER A 164 57.36 -17.81 21.56
C SER A 164 57.12 -18.98 22.53
N GLY A 165 56.43 -20.03 22.09
CA GLY A 165 56.14 -21.23 22.87
C GLY A 165 55.30 -21.00 24.12
N SER A 166 55.59 -21.79 25.16
CA SER A 166 54.89 -21.77 26.45
C SER A 166 54.98 -20.44 27.19
N LYS A 167 56.02 -19.63 26.96
CA LYS A 167 56.15 -18.28 27.54
C LYS A 167 55.00 -17.35 27.14
N TYR A 168 54.52 -17.46 25.91
CA TYR A 168 53.40 -16.64 25.43
C TYR A 168 52.06 -17.13 25.97
N LEU A 169 51.87 -18.46 26.06
CA LEU A 169 50.68 -19.08 26.65
C LEU A 169 50.51 -18.74 28.14
N LEU A 170 51.58 -18.76 28.90
CA LEU A 170 51.58 -18.59 30.36
C LEU A 170 51.77 -17.12 30.81
N SER A 171 51.74 -16.17 29.87
CA SER A 171 51.79 -14.75 30.25
C SER A 171 50.57 -14.39 31.09
N SER A 172 50.80 -13.76 32.24
CA SER A 172 49.75 -13.37 33.20
C SER A 172 48.63 -12.55 32.57
N GLU A 173 48.98 -11.71 31.60
CA GLU A 173 48.03 -10.88 30.85
C GLU A 173 47.08 -11.68 29.96
N ARG A 174 47.52 -12.81 29.39
CA ARG A 174 46.71 -13.60 28.45
C ARG A 174 46.00 -14.77 29.10
N TYR A 175 46.58 -15.34 30.15
CA TYR A 175 45.99 -16.45 30.89
C TYR A 175 44.55 -16.12 31.35
N MET A 176 44.33 -14.91 31.87
CA MET A 176 43.01 -14.44 32.30
C MET A 176 42.01 -14.31 31.14
N VAL A 177 42.46 -13.90 29.96
CA VAL A 177 41.60 -13.69 28.78
C VAL A 177 41.23 -15.02 28.12
N THR A 178 42.13 -16.00 28.10
CA THR A 178 41.84 -17.33 27.55
C THR A 178 41.06 -18.23 28.50
N SER A 179 41.13 -17.99 29.81
CA SER A 179 40.41 -18.80 30.81
C SER A 179 38.95 -18.39 30.98
N THR A 180 38.58 -17.16 30.61
CA THR A 180 37.24 -16.62 30.87
C THR A 180 36.24 -16.77 29.72
N GLY A 181 36.66 -17.22 28.53
CA GLY A 181 35.79 -17.66 27.44
C GLY A 181 35.06 -16.54 26.70
#